data_AF-A0A0N0J8G0-F1
#
_entry.id   AF-A0A0N0J8G0-F1
#
_cell.length_a   1.000
_cell.length_b   1.000
_cell.length_c   1.000
_cell.angle_alpha   90.00
_cell.angle_beta   90.00
_cell.angle_gamma   90.00
#
_symmetry.space_group_name_H-M   'P 1'
#
loop_
_entity.id
_entity.type
_entity.pdbx_description
1 polymer ?
#
loop_
_entity_poly.entity_id
_entity_poly.type
_entity_poly.pdbx_seq_one_letter_code
_entity_poly.pdbx_strand_id
1 'polypeptide(L)'
;MTACVAANRQAATELLQARESEIRRHALHAVLVSRLQGLGTPFSQLRAAAARAPRNLAECEKTTGALNAGREQLERIVGTPEQLASCSADNQAAYGQMQATLLELQAGGKVPVARLESVAGRLDQLRPGVNREGQTLTDCRALAAEIETEKAAVQALVPPPPPAPAPRPAAAAPSAPAGVPPAVCRQGHTRQYNELAQAYAAFVGAGPIPQELMAPLQSLSERLTRLAAQIPDTASPDWNCDSINSALERARADLGRLKR
;
A
#
# COMPACT_ATOMS: atom_id res chain seq x y z
N MET A 1 13.82 11.69 41.51
CA MET A 1 15.07 12.12 40.85
C MET A 1 15.66 11.03 39.95
N THR A 2 15.98 9.82 40.46
CA THR A 2 16.55 8.71 39.68
C THR A 2 15.73 8.32 38.44
N ALA A 3 14.39 8.27 38.57
CA ALA A 3 13.49 7.98 37.45
C ALA A 3 13.60 9.01 36.31
N CYS A 4 13.68 10.30 36.64
CA CYS A 4 13.85 11.37 35.65
C CYS A 4 15.18 11.25 34.91
N VAL A 5 16.27 10.95 35.62
CA VAL A 5 17.59 10.75 34.99
C VAL A 5 17.59 9.55 34.05
N ALA A 6 17.00 8.43 34.47
CA ALA A 6 16.87 7.25 33.63
C ALA A 6 16.05 7.55 32.36
N ALA A 7 14.90 8.21 32.51
CA ALA A 7 14.04 8.60 31.39
C ALA A 7 14.76 9.53 30.41
N ASN A 8 15.48 10.55 30.90
CA ASN A 8 16.23 11.47 30.05
C ASN A 8 17.35 10.77 29.26
N ARG A 9 18.05 9.80 29.87
CA ARG A 9 19.09 9.01 29.17
C ARG A 9 18.50 8.15 28.07
N GLN A 10 17.37 7.52 28.34
CA GLN A 10 16.64 6.74 27.35
C GLN A 10 16.16 7.63 26.20
N ALA A 11 15.44 8.72 26.50
CA ALA A 11 14.92 9.65 25.51
C ALA A 11 16.02 10.27 24.63
N ALA A 12 17.19 10.59 25.20
CA ALA A 12 18.33 11.08 24.42
C ALA A 12 18.92 10.03 23.46
N THR A 13 18.87 8.75 23.85
CA THR A 13 19.32 7.64 23.00
C THR A 13 18.33 7.40 21.86
N GLU A 14 17.03 7.37 22.17
CA GLU A 14 15.95 7.24 21.20
C GLU A 14 15.99 8.39 20.17
N LEU A 15 16.23 9.62 20.61
CA LEU A 15 16.29 10.78 19.71
C LEU A 15 17.41 10.68 18.67
N LEU A 16 18.59 10.20 19.06
CA LEU A 16 19.70 9.97 18.12
C LEU A 16 19.42 8.80 17.17
N GLN A 17 18.89 7.69 17.69
CA GLN A 17 18.50 6.54 16.88
C GLN A 17 17.41 6.90 15.87
N ALA A 18 16.43 7.70 16.27
CA ALA A 18 15.38 8.22 15.39
C ALA A 18 15.98 9.04 14.25
N ARG A 19 16.85 10.02 14.56
CA ARG A 19 17.57 10.80 13.54
C ARG A 19 18.35 9.92 12.57
N GLU A 20 19.09 8.92 13.05
CA GLU A 20 19.85 8.00 12.20
C GLU A 20 18.95 7.12 11.33
N SER A 21 17.83 6.66 11.88
CA SER A 21 16.78 5.99 11.11
C SER A 21 16.28 6.87 9.97
N GLU A 22 15.95 8.14 10.26
CA GLU A 22 15.50 9.08 9.23
C GLU A 22 16.56 9.37 8.18
N ILE A 23 17.84 9.51 8.56
CA ILE A 23 18.94 9.67 7.60
C ILE A 23 19.03 8.46 6.65
N ARG A 24 18.88 7.24 7.17
CA ARG A 24 18.91 6.02 6.36
C ARG A 24 17.69 5.92 5.44
N ARG A 25 16.50 6.21 5.96
CA ARG A 25 15.24 6.21 5.20
C ARG A 25 15.27 7.21 4.06
N HIS A 26 15.86 8.38 4.30
CA HIS A 26 15.91 9.48 3.34
C HIS A 26 17.25 9.61 2.63
N ALA A 27 18.05 8.56 2.54
CA ALA A 27 19.43 8.64 2.02
C ALA A 27 19.55 9.27 0.62
N LEU A 28 18.49 9.20 -0.20
CA LEU A 28 18.44 9.78 -1.54
C LEU A 28 18.02 11.26 -1.58
N HIS A 29 17.57 11.84 -0.46
CA HIS A 29 17.13 13.23 -0.34
C HIS A 29 18.24 14.11 0.23
N ALA A 30 19.19 14.53 -0.60
CA ALA A 30 20.40 15.25 -0.17
C ALA A 30 20.15 16.47 0.74
N VAL A 31 19.13 17.29 0.43
CA VAL A 31 18.78 18.47 1.25
C VAL A 31 18.25 18.08 2.63
N LEU A 32 17.42 17.04 2.68
CA LEU A 32 16.85 16.55 3.93
C LEU A 32 17.90 15.86 4.79
N VAL A 33 18.75 15.04 4.18
CA VAL A 33 19.89 14.40 4.86
C VAL A 33 20.81 15.46 5.44
N SER A 34 21.10 16.55 4.72
CA SER A 34 21.90 17.67 5.24
C SER A 34 21.24 18.34 6.45
N ARG A 35 19.92 18.59 6.41
CA ARG A 35 19.17 19.15 7.55
C ARG A 35 19.18 18.22 8.76
N LEU A 36 18.91 16.93 8.56
CA LEU A 36 18.99 15.91 9.60
C LEU A 36 20.41 15.80 10.15
N GLN A 37 21.42 15.86 9.28
CA GLN A 37 22.82 15.86 9.67
C GLN A 37 23.14 17.02 10.62
N GLY A 38 22.63 18.22 10.33
CA GLY A 38 22.75 19.42 11.17
C GLY A 38 22.22 19.26 12.60
N LEU A 39 21.27 18.35 12.84
CA LEU A 39 20.77 18.04 14.20
C LEU A 39 21.73 17.17 15.03
N GLY A 40 22.77 16.61 14.41
CA GLY A 40 23.66 15.65 15.07
C GLY A 40 24.36 16.25 16.28
N THR A 41 25.03 17.39 16.10
CA THR A 41 25.75 18.08 17.18
C THR A 41 24.83 18.50 18.33
N PRO A 42 23.68 19.18 18.08
CA PRO A 42 22.71 19.47 19.13
C PRO A 42 22.24 18.23 19.90
N PHE A 43 21.92 17.13 19.22
CA PHE A 43 21.43 15.90 19.88
C PHE A 43 22.53 15.19 20.67
N SER A 44 23.77 15.19 20.18
CA SER A 44 24.92 14.68 20.94
C SER A 44 25.17 15.50 22.21
N GLN A 45 24.99 16.83 22.16
CA GLN A 45 25.07 17.69 23.35
C GLN A 45 23.94 17.39 24.35
N LEU A 46 22.70 17.18 23.88
CA LEU A 46 21.58 16.78 24.73
C LEU A 46 21.83 15.42 25.39
N ARG A 47 22.39 14.44 24.66
CA ARG A 47 22.82 13.15 25.25
C ARG A 47 23.87 13.33 26.33
N ALA A 48 24.86 14.18 26.10
CA ALA A 48 25.87 14.48 27.11
C ALA A 48 25.25 15.16 28.34
N ALA A 49 24.28 16.05 28.17
CA ALA A 49 23.54 16.68 29.26
C ALA A 49 22.70 15.65 30.05
N ALA A 50 21.98 14.76 29.37
CA ALA A 50 21.20 13.68 29.99
C ALA A 50 22.06 12.64 30.73
N ALA A 51 23.31 12.45 30.31
CA ALA A 51 24.25 11.55 30.98
C ALA A 51 24.74 12.10 32.32
N ARG A 52 24.81 13.44 32.47
CA ARG A 52 25.28 14.10 33.69
C ARG A 52 24.29 13.89 34.84
N ALA A 53 24.82 13.79 36.06
CA ALA A 53 23.99 13.78 37.26
C ALA A 53 23.47 15.21 37.51
N PRO A 54 22.15 15.45 37.46
CA PRO A 54 21.59 16.77 37.77
C PRO A 54 21.73 17.04 39.26
N ARG A 55 21.84 18.32 39.64
CA ARG A 55 21.96 18.75 41.04
C ARG A 55 20.63 18.73 41.78
N ASN A 56 19.53 18.86 41.03
CA ASN A 56 18.17 18.90 41.55
C ASN A 56 17.15 18.46 40.49
N LEU A 57 15.87 18.39 40.87
CA LEU A 57 14.80 18.00 39.97
C LEU A 57 14.61 19.01 38.81
N ALA A 58 14.74 20.31 39.08
CA ALA A 58 14.54 21.36 38.07
C ALA A 58 15.55 21.27 36.92
N GLU A 59 16.81 20.94 37.19
CA GLU A 59 17.82 20.67 36.15
C GLU A 59 17.46 19.43 35.31
N CYS A 60 16.90 18.41 35.96
CA CYS A 60 16.43 17.21 35.27
C CYS A 60 15.26 17.53 34.33
N GLU A 61 14.25 18.27 34.82
CA GLU A 61 13.09 18.72 34.04
C GLU A 61 13.48 19.65 32.90
N LYS A 62 14.47 20.54 33.10
CA LYS A 62 15.04 21.36 32.02
C LYS A 62 15.61 20.50 30.90
N THR A 63 16.30 19.42 31.25
CA THR A 63 16.83 18.46 30.26
C THR A 63 15.70 17.72 29.55
N THR A 64 14.64 17.33 30.27
CA THR A 64 13.42 16.75 29.67
C THR A 64 12.79 17.71 28.66
N GLY A 65 12.62 18.99 29.01
CA GLY A 65 12.10 20.01 28.10
C GLY A 65 12.95 20.18 26.84
N ALA A 66 14.28 20.17 26.98
CA ALA A 66 15.19 20.27 25.85
C ALA A 66 15.15 19.03 24.93
N LEU A 67 14.96 17.83 25.50
CA LEU A 67 14.77 16.59 24.73
C LEU A 67 13.44 16.60 23.98
N ASN A 68 12.36 17.07 24.60
CA ASN A 68 11.06 17.23 23.94
C ASN A 68 11.15 18.23 22.78
N ALA A 69 11.80 19.38 23.00
CA ALA A 69 12.03 20.36 21.93
C ALA A 69 12.89 19.78 20.78
N GLY A 70 13.88 18.94 21.09
CA GLY A 70 14.67 18.22 20.10
C GLY A 70 13.83 17.24 19.28
N ARG A 71 12.90 16.52 19.92
CA ARG A 71 11.94 15.63 19.24
C ARG A 71 11.01 16.42 18.32
N GLU A 72 10.41 17.50 18.81
CA GLU A 72 9.58 18.38 17.99
C GLU A 72 10.34 18.95 16.80
N GLN A 73 11.63 19.29 16.96
CA GLN A 73 12.45 19.78 15.87
C GLN A 73 12.66 18.71 14.78
N LEU A 74 12.89 17.45 15.18
CA LEU A 74 12.96 16.32 14.25
C LEU A 74 11.62 16.16 13.52
N GLU A 75 10.51 16.16 14.26
CA GLU A 75 9.15 16.02 13.70
C GLU A 75 8.78 17.16 12.75
N ARG A 76 9.21 18.41 12.99
CA ARG A 76 8.99 19.52 12.04
C ARG A 76 9.71 19.31 10.71
N ILE A 77 10.79 18.52 10.70
CA ILE A 77 11.58 18.26 9.49
C ILE A 77 11.01 17.09 8.69
N VAL A 78 10.62 16.00 9.35
CA VAL A 78 10.20 14.75 8.68
C VAL A 78 8.69 14.49 8.75
N GLY A 79 7.98 15.09 9.71
CA GLY A 79 6.61 14.77 10.11
C GLY A 79 6.58 13.85 11.35
N THR A 80 5.39 13.67 11.96
CA THR A 80 5.23 12.62 12.98
C THR A 80 5.03 11.25 12.30
N PRO A 81 5.43 10.13 12.93
CA PRO A 81 5.19 8.79 12.39
C PRO A 81 3.71 8.51 12.11
N GLU A 82 2.82 9.00 12.98
CA GLU A 82 1.37 8.86 12.85
C GLU A 82 0.82 9.63 11.63
N GLN A 83 1.28 10.87 11.43
CA GLN A 83 0.89 11.69 10.28
C GLN A 83 1.34 11.05 8.96
N LEU A 84 2.56 10.52 8.93
CA LEU A 84 3.08 9.84 7.76
C LEU A 84 2.32 8.53 7.49
N ALA A 85 2.07 7.73 8.53
CA ALA A 85 1.29 6.51 8.42
C ALA A 85 -0.11 6.77 7.88
N SER A 86 -0.84 7.74 8.45
CA SER A 86 -2.16 8.16 7.97
C SER A 86 -2.11 8.59 6.51
N CYS A 87 -1.21 9.51 6.15
CA CYS A 87 -1.09 10.00 4.78
C CYS A 87 -0.77 8.87 3.78
N SER A 88 0.13 7.96 4.14
CA SER A 88 0.46 6.81 3.28
C SER A 88 -0.71 5.86 3.09
N ALA A 89 -1.48 5.59 4.16
CA ALA A 89 -2.65 4.74 4.11
C ALA A 89 -3.77 5.37 3.25
N ASP A 90 -4.00 6.67 3.40
CA ASP A 90 -4.98 7.42 2.61
C ASP A 90 -4.60 7.41 1.12
N ASN A 91 -3.32 7.64 0.80
CA ASN A 91 -2.81 7.58 -0.57
C ASN A 91 -2.95 6.18 -1.19
N GLN A 92 -2.64 5.13 -0.43
CA GLN A 92 -2.82 3.74 -0.88
C GLN A 92 -4.29 3.41 -1.12
N ALA A 93 -5.18 3.83 -0.22
CA ALA A 93 -6.61 3.62 -0.36
C ALA A 93 -7.17 4.34 -1.59
N ALA A 94 -6.82 5.61 -1.79
CA ALA A 94 -7.24 6.40 -2.95
C ALA A 94 -6.71 5.81 -4.26
N TYR A 95 -5.45 5.38 -4.29
CA TYR A 95 -4.85 4.70 -5.43
C TYR A 95 -5.58 3.39 -5.77
N GLY A 96 -5.86 2.55 -4.76
CA GLY A 96 -6.62 1.32 -4.93
C GLY A 96 -8.05 1.55 -5.42
N GLN A 97 -8.72 2.62 -4.97
CA GLN A 97 -10.04 3.01 -5.46
C GLN A 97 -10.01 3.39 -6.94
N MET A 98 -9.03 4.18 -7.37
CA MET A 98 -8.88 4.54 -8.79
C MET A 98 -8.65 3.32 -9.68
N GLN A 99 -7.84 2.36 -9.22
CA GLN A 99 -7.65 1.10 -9.94
C GLN A 99 -8.96 0.31 -10.05
N ALA A 100 -9.73 0.22 -8.96
CA ALA A 100 -11.04 -0.44 -8.97
C ALA A 100 -12.01 0.24 -9.96
N THR A 101 -12.09 1.57 -9.95
CA THR A 101 -12.95 2.31 -10.89
C THR A 101 -12.54 2.10 -12.34
N LEU A 102 -11.24 2.07 -12.65
CA LEU A 102 -10.79 1.77 -14.01
C LEU A 102 -11.20 0.37 -14.47
N LEU A 103 -11.10 -0.63 -13.58
CA LEU A 103 -11.54 -2.00 -13.87
C LEU A 103 -13.06 -2.05 -14.13
N GLU A 104 -13.86 -1.31 -13.36
CA GLU A 104 -15.30 -1.19 -13.58
C GLU A 104 -15.64 -0.53 -14.93
N LEU A 105 -14.94 0.54 -15.30
CA LEU A 105 -15.15 1.23 -16.57
C LEU A 105 -14.73 0.37 -17.76
N GLN A 106 -13.65 -0.40 -17.62
CA GLN A 106 -13.22 -1.38 -18.60
C GLN A 106 -14.25 -2.51 -18.76
N ALA A 107 -14.79 -3.02 -17.66
CA ALA A 107 -15.85 -4.04 -17.68
C ALA A 107 -17.16 -3.51 -18.28
N GLY A 108 -17.46 -2.22 -18.09
CA GLY A 108 -18.65 -1.57 -18.65
C GLY A 108 -18.59 -1.37 -20.16
N GLY A 109 -17.39 -1.34 -20.76
CA GLY A 109 -17.20 -1.21 -22.22
C GLY A 109 -17.67 0.11 -22.84
N LYS A 110 -18.07 1.10 -22.03
CA LYS A 110 -18.61 2.39 -22.47
C LYS A 110 -17.54 3.46 -22.69
N VAL A 111 -16.34 3.25 -22.16
CA VAL A 111 -15.21 4.17 -22.27
C VAL A 111 -14.23 3.64 -23.32
N PRO A 112 -13.74 4.47 -24.27
CA PRO A 112 -12.76 4.04 -25.25
C PRO A 112 -11.49 3.47 -24.62
N VAL A 113 -11.00 2.34 -25.13
CA VAL A 113 -9.82 1.63 -24.62
C VAL A 113 -8.60 2.56 -24.54
N ALA A 114 -8.34 3.36 -25.57
CA ALA A 114 -7.22 4.31 -25.58
C ALA A 114 -7.28 5.35 -24.44
N ARG A 115 -8.49 5.74 -23.98
CA ARG A 115 -8.64 6.61 -22.81
C ARG A 115 -8.32 5.86 -21.52
N LEU A 116 -8.78 4.62 -21.39
CA LEU A 116 -8.51 3.78 -20.22
C LEU A 116 -7.01 3.47 -20.10
N GLU A 117 -6.33 3.13 -21.21
CA GLU A 117 -4.89 2.88 -21.25
C GLU A 117 -4.07 4.13 -20.89
N SER A 118 -4.48 5.31 -21.37
CA SER A 118 -3.83 6.58 -21.01
C SER A 118 -3.88 6.84 -19.49
N VAL A 119 -5.02 6.56 -18.86
CA VAL A 119 -5.24 6.76 -17.42
C VAL A 119 -4.52 5.68 -16.61
N ALA A 120 -4.57 4.43 -17.06
CA ALA A 120 -3.80 3.33 -16.47
C ALA A 120 -2.30 3.61 -16.48
N GLY A 121 -1.77 4.15 -17.60
CA GLY A 121 -0.37 4.56 -17.70
C GLY A 121 0.03 5.66 -16.70
N ARG A 122 -0.85 6.63 -16.45
CA ARG A 122 -0.61 7.67 -15.42
C ARG A 122 -0.66 7.09 -14.01
N LEU A 123 -1.60 6.18 -13.72
CA LEU A 123 -1.63 5.46 -12.44
C LEU A 123 -0.39 4.59 -12.23
N ASP A 124 0.14 3.97 -13.27
CA ASP A 124 1.39 3.21 -13.16
C ASP A 124 2.60 4.11 -12.85
N GLN A 125 2.58 5.38 -13.27
CA GLN A 125 3.61 6.37 -12.90
C GLN A 125 3.52 6.78 -11.41
N LEU A 126 2.34 6.72 -10.80
CA LEU A 126 2.14 6.99 -9.37
C LEU A 126 2.55 5.82 -8.47
N ARG A 127 2.51 4.59 -9.00
CA ARG A 127 2.79 3.34 -8.27
C ARG A 127 4.11 3.35 -7.48
N PRO A 128 5.25 3.82 -8.03
CA PRO A 128 6.50 3.88 -7.28
C PRO A 128 6.41 4.82 -6.07
N GLY A 129 5.66 5.91 -6.15
CA GLY A 129 5.44 6.84 -5.05
C GLY A 129 4.57 6.24 -3.94
N VAL A 130 3.47 5.58 -4.33
CA VAL A 130 2.54 4.92 -3.38
C VAL A 130 3.23 3.80 -2.59
N ASN A 131 4.14 3.06 -3.23
CA ASN A 131 4.87 1.95 -2.61
C ASN A 131 6.22 2.36 -2.00
N ARG A 132 6.59 3.65 -2.04
CA ARG A 132 7.90 4.10 -1.55
C ARG A 132 7.93 4.10 -0.03
N GLU A 133 8.93 3.44 0.54
CA GLU A 133 9.27 3.57 1.95
C GLU A 133 10.19 4.79 2.17
N GLY A 134 10.14 5.39 3.37
CA GLY A 134 11.02 6.51 3.72
C GLY A 134 10.66 7.83 3.03
N GLN A 135 9.38 8.14 2.88
CA GLN A 135 8.89 9.42 2.38
C GLN A 135 8.73 10.42 3.54
N THR A 136 8.99 11.71 3.32
CA THR A 136 8.61 12.71 4.34
C THR A 136 7.11 12.97 4.29
N LEU A 137 6.57 13.60 5.34
CA LEU A 137 5.19 14.09 5.29
C LEU A 137 4.96 15.09 4.15
N THR A 138 5.95 15.91 3.81
CA THR A 138 5.86 16.83 2.66
C THR A 138 5.76 16.06 1.34
N ASP A 139 6.60 15.05 1.14
CA ASP A 139 6.55 14.22 -0.06
C ASP A 139 5.23 13.45 -0.15
N CYS A 140 4.76 12.90 0.97
CA CYS A 140 3.48 12.20 1.03
C CYS A 140 2.29 13.11 0.69
N ARG A 141 2.31 14.38 1.14
CA ARG A 141 1.29 15.38 0.80
C ARG A 141 1.38 15.83 -0.65
N ALA A 142 2.58 15.93 -1.22
CA ALA A 142 2.74 16.21 -2.64
C ALA A 142 2.15 15.07 -3.50
N LEU A 143 2.45 13.81 -3.14
CA LEU A 143 1.84 12.64 -3.77
C LEU A 143 0.31 12.63 -3.60
N ALA A 144 -0.21 13.03 -2.44
CA ALA A 144 -1.65 13.13 -2.22
C ALA A 144 -2.32 14.12 -3.20
N ALA A 145 -1.67 15.25 -3.49
CA ALA A 145 -2.17 16.23 -4.46
C ALA A 145 -2.17 15.68 -5.90
N GLU A 146 -1.13 14.91 -6.27
CA GLU A 146 -1.07 14.21 -7.56
C GLU A 146 -2.18 13.14 -7.67
N ILE A 147 -2.37 12.36 -6.61
CA ILE A 147 -3.42 11.34 -6.51
C ILE A 147 -4.82 11.96 -6.63
N GLU A 148 -5.11 13.07 -5.93
CA GLU A 148 -6.41 13.73 -6.05
C GLU A 148 -6.66 14.31 -7.45
N THR A 149 -5.61 14.80 -8.12
CA THR A 149 -5.70 15.24 -9.51
C THR A 149 -6.05 14.07 -10.44
N GLU A 150 -5.39 12.93 -10.29
CA GLU A 150 -5.69 11.75 -11.12
C GLU A 150 -7.06 11.13 -10.76
N LYS A 151 -7.46 11.19 -9.49
CA LYS A 151 -8.78 10.73 -9.04
C LYS A 151 -9.90 11.54 -9.71
N ALA A 152 -9.74 12.87 -9.81
CA ALA A 152 -10.66 13.70 -10.58
C ALA A 152 -10.69 13.31 -12.06
N ALA A 153 -9.53 12.97 -12.65
CA ALA A 153 -9.45 12.50 -14.04
C ALA A 153 -10.15 11.14 -14.25
N VAL A 154 -10.00 10.19 -13.32
CA VAL A 154 -10.68 8.88 -13.32
C VAL A 154 -12.19 9.08 -13.14
N GLN A 155 -12.63 9.94 -12.21
CA GLN A 155 -14.05 10.23 -12.00
C GLN A 155 -14.70 10.86 -13.23
N ALA A 156 -13.99 11.71 -13.98
CA ALA A 156 -14.49 12.30 -15.21
C ALA A 156 -14.75 11.25 -16.33
N LEU A 157 -14.20 10.04 -16.22
CA LEU A 157 -14.50 8.94 -17.14
C LEU A 157 -15.77 8.18 -16.78
N VAL A 158 -16.25 8.32 -15.53
CA VAL A 158 -17.46 7.66 -15.08
C VAL A 158 -18.66 8.30 -15.77
N PRO A 159 -19.39 7.57 -16.62
CA PRO A 159 -20.57 8.13 -17.27
C PRO A 159 -21.61 8.48 -16.20
N PRO A 160 -22.34 9.61 -16.34
CA PRO A 160 -23.40 9.96 -15.41
C PRO A 160 -24.43 8.82 -15.34
N PRO A 161 -25.06 8.59 -14.17
CA PRO A 161 -26.05 7.54 -14.02
C PRO A 161 -27.15 7.73 -15.09
N PRO A 162 -27.59 6.65 -15.76
CA PRO A 162 -28.67 6.75 -16.71
C PRO A 162 -29.90 7.35 -16.00
N PRO A 163 -30.63 8.29 -16.63
CA PRO A 163 -31.89 8.78 -16.08
C PRO A 163 -32.80 7.59 -15.83
N ALA A 164 -33.46 7.58 -14.67
CA ALA A 164 -34.30 6.49 -14.23
C ALA A 164 -35.25 6.05 -15.36
N PRO A 165 -35.28 4.75 -15.71
CA PRO A 165 -36.15 4.29 -16.79
C PRO A 165 -37.61 4.53 -16.38
N ALA A 166 -38.33 5.31 -17.19
CA ALA A 166 -39.77 5.41 -17.06
C ALA A 166 -40.39 4.00 -17.18
N PRO A 167 -41.36 3.64 -16.32
CA PRO A 167 -41.93 2.30 -16.31
C PRO A 167 -42.61 2.02 -17.66
N ARG A 168 -42.11 1.03 -18.40
CA ARG A 168 -42.81 0.46 -19.56
C ARG A 168 -43.42 -0.90 -19.20
N PRO A 169 -44.64 -1.22 -19.67
CA PRO A 169 -45.29 -2.50 -19.38
C PRO A 169 -44.62 -3.67 -20.10
N ALA A 170 -44.75 -4.84 -19.49
CA ALA A 170 -44.13 -6.10 -19.87
C ALA A 170 -44.50 -6.61 -21.27
N ALA A 171 -43.52 -7.17 -21.99
CA ALA A 171 -43.76 -8.14 -23.04
C ALA A 171 -42.57 -9.11 -23.21
N ALA A 172 -42.89 -10.40 -23.04
CA ALA A 172 -42.33 -11.64 -23.58
C ALA A 172 -40.80 -11.84 -23.76
N ALA A 173 -40.32 -12.92 -23.15
CA ALA A 173 -39.03 -13.55 -23.43
C ALA A 173 -38.97 -14.19 -24.83
N PRO A 174 -37.75 -14.37 -25.37
CA PRO A 174 -37.39 -15.71 -25.88
C PRO A 174 -35.99 -16.21 -25.49
N SER A 175 -35.97 -17.51 -25.19
CA SER A 175 -34.98 -18.58 -25.41
C SER A 175 -33.46 -18.34 -25.36
N ALA A 176 -32.79 -19.20 -24.56
CA ALA A 176 -31.35 -19.42 -24.52
C ALA A 176 -30.77 -20.06 -25.79
N PRO A 177 -29.46 -19.87 -26.07
CA PRO A 177 -28.65 -20.86 -26.76
C PRO A 177 -27.51 -21.39 -25.88
N ALA A 178 -27.16 -22.65 -26.16
CA ALA A 178 -26.07 -23.41 -25.60
C ALA A 178 -24.68 -22.88 -26.04
N GLY A 179 -23.68 -23.13 -25.20
CA GLY A 179 -22.26 -22.81 -25.42
C GLY A 179 -21.79 -21.70 -24.50
N VAL A 180 -21.14 -22.04 -23.37
CA VAL A 180 -20.53 -21.04 -22.48
C VAL A 180 -19.41 -20.35 -23.27
N PRO A 181 -19.52 -19.04 -23.58
CA PRO A 181 -18.48 -18.33 -24.32
C PRO A 181 -17.18 -18.34 -23.50
N PRO A 182 -16.00 -18.40 -24.15
CA PRO A 182 -14.71 -18.30 -23.46
C PRO A 182 -14.57 -17.03 -22.58
N ALA A 183 -15.38 -16.00 -22.84
CA ALA A 183 -15.50 -14.80 -22.01
C ALA A 183 -16.15 -15.06 -20.63
N VAL A 184 -17.17 -15.93 -20.54
CA VAL A 184 -17.85 -16.27 -19.27
C VAL A 184 -16.94 -17.15 -18.40
N CYS A 185 -16.20 -18.05 -19.04
CA CYS A 185 -15.15 -18.82 -18.40
C CYS A 185 -14.03 -17.92 -17.84
N ARG A 186 -13.57 -16.91 -18.59
CA ARG A 186 -12.56 -15.96 -18.10
C ARG A 186 -13.04 -15.17 -16.90
N GLN A 187 -14.26 -14.64 -16.97
CA GLN A 187 -14.82 -13.83 -15.89
C GLN A 187 -14.95 -14.62 -14.58
N GLY A 188 -15.31 -15.91 -14.66
CA GLY A 188 -15.30 -16.83 -13.53
C GLY A 188 -13.89 -17.06 -12.97
N HIS A 189 -12.91 -17.33 -13.84
CA HIS A 189 -11.54 -17.63 -13.42
C HIS A 189 -10.80 -16.41 -12.84
N THR A 190 -10.98 -15.21 -13.41
CA THR A 190 -10.40 -13.97 -12.86
C THR A 190 -10.97 -13.67 -11.48
N ARG A 191 -12.28 -13.89 -11.28
CA ARG A 191 -12.91 -13.74 -9.97
C ARG A 191 -12.35 -14.74 -8.96
N GLN A 192 -12.29 -16.01 -9.32
CA GLN A 192 -11.75 -17.08 -8.47
C GLN A 192 -10.27 -16.86 -8.14
N TYR A 193 -9.47 -16.41 -9.11
CA TYR A 193 -8.07 -16.03 -8.90
C TYR A 193 -7.93 -14.88 -7.91
N ASN A 194 -8.73 -13.82 -8.07
CA ASN A 194 -8.68 -12.65 -7.18
C ASN A 194 -9.10 -13.00 -5.74
N GLU A 195 -10.13 -13.85 -5.57
CA GLU A 195 -10.50 -14.39 -4.26
C GLU A 195 -9.35 -15.19 -3.63
N LEU A 196 -8.64 -15.98 -4.43
CA LEU A 196 -7.49 -16.76 -3.96
C LEU A 196 -6.31 -15.87 -3.57
N ALA A 197 -6.01 -14.86 -4.39
CA ALA A 197 -4.93 -13.92 -4.16
C ALA A 197 -5.17 -13.09 -2.89
N GLN A 198 -6.42 -12.66 -2.65
CA GLN A 198 -6.82 -11.99 -1.42
C GLN A 198 -6.69 -12.93 -0.21
N ALA A 199 -7.13 -14.19 -0.32
CA ALA A 199 -7.03 -15.17 0.75
C ALA A 199 -5.56 -15.54 1.07
N TYR A 200 -4.68 -15.53 0.06
CA TYR A 200 -3.24 -15.71 0.21
C TYR A 200 -2.59 -14.49 0.87
N ALA A 201 -2.90 -13.27 0.41
CA ALA A 201 -2.39 -12.03 1.00
C ALA A 201 -2.81 -11.88 2.47
N ALA A 202 -4.06 -12.23 2.80
CA ALA A 202 -4.55 -12.25 4.17
C ALA A 202 -3.81 -13.28 5.04
N PHE A 203 -3.44 -14.45 4.49
CA PHE A 203 -2.66 -15.46 5.22
C PHE A 203 -1.22 -15.01 5.49
N VAL A 204 -0.55 -14.45 4.48
CA VAL A 204 0.82 -13.93 4.61
C VAL A 204 0.87 -12.70 5.53
N GLY A 205 -0.19 -11.89 5.55
CA GLY A 205 -0.33 -10.72 6.43
C GLY A 205 -0.79 -11.02 7.85
N ALA A 206 -1.20 -12.26 8.17
CA ALA A 206 -1.77 -12.61 9.47
C ALA A 206 -0.74 -12.79 10.60
N GLY A 207 0.57 -12.79 10.31
CA GLY A 207 1.62 -12.89 11.31
C GLY A 207 2.86 -13.68 10.87
N PRO A 208 3.79 -13.99 11.79
CA PRO A 208 5.01 -14.71 11.47
C PRO A 208 4.71 -16.13 10.97
N ILE A 209 5.18 -16.43 9.76
CA ILE A 209 4.96 -17.70 9.08
C ILE A 209 5.98 -18.74 9.57
N PRO A 210 5.55 -19.93 10.04
CA PRO A 210 6.45 -21.04 10.38
C PRO A 210 7.37 -21.43 9.22
N GLN A 211 8.65 -21.68 9.49
CA GLN A 211 9.62 -22.06 8.45
C GLN A 211 9.20 -23.32 7.65
N GLU A 212 8.48 -24.25 8.27
CA GLU A 212 7.97 -25.46 7.63
C GLU A 212 6.92 -25.17 6.53
N LEU A 213 6.26 -24.01 6.60
CA LEU A 213 5.25 -23.58 5.62
C LEU A 213 5.85 -22.74 4.48
N MET A 214 7.12 -22.34 4.57
CA MET A 214 7.76 -21.47 3.57
C MET A 214 7.90 -22.14 2.20
N ALA A 215 8.34 -23.40 2.13
CA ALA A 215 8.49 -24.12 0.86
C ALA A 215 7.12 -24.38 0.17
N PRO A 216 6.07 -24.83 0.89
CA PRO A 216 4.71 -24.88 0.36
C PRO A 216 4.17 -23.52 -0.12
N LEU A 217 4.44 -22.43 0.62
CA LEU A 217 4.01 -21.08 0.26
C LEU A 217 4.71 -20.54 -1.00
N GLN A 218 6.02 -20.75 -1.13
CA GLN A 218 6.77 -20.39 -2.33
C GLN A 218 6.26 -21.16 -3.56
N SER A 219 5.98 -22.46 -3.39
CA SER A 219 5.40 -23.26 -4.46
C SER A 219 4.00 -22.79 -4.87
N LEU A 220 3.21 -22.28 -3.93
CA LEU A 220 1.90 -21.68 -4.19
C LEU A 220 2.03 -20.32 -4.87
N SER A 221 2.97 -19.48 -4.44
CA SER A 221 3.19 -18.14 -5.02
C SER A 221 3.63 -18.25 -6.49
N GLU A 222 4.58 -19.12 -6.82
CA GLU A 222 5.02 -19.35 -8.20
C GLU A 222 3.89 -19.86 -9.10
N ARG A 223 2.97 -20.66 -8.54
CA ARG A 223 1.80 -21.15 -9.27
C ARG A 223 0.78 -20.06 -9.49
N LEU A 224 0.52 -19.21 -8.49
CA LEU A 224 -0.34 -18.04 -8.64
C LEU A 224 0.23 -17.05 -9.66
N THR A 225 1.54 -16.79 -9.65
CA THR A 225 2.20 -15.94 -10.65
C THR A 225 2.09 -16.51 -12.06
N ARG A 226 2.25 -17.83 -12.24
CA ARG A 226 2.03 -18.48 -13.54
C ARG A 226 0.58 -18.41 -14.00
N LEU A 227 -0.38 -18.60 -13.09
CA LEU A 227 -1.81 -18.43 -13.37
C LEU A 227 -2.13 -16.98 -13.76
N ALA A 228 -1.58 -16.00 -13.05
CA ALA A 228 -1.75 -14.57 -13.36
C ALA A 228 -1.24 -14.19 -14.74
N ALA A 229 -0.13 -14.82 -15.18
CA ALA A 229 0.43 -14.60 -16.52
C ALA A 229 -0.38 -15.29 -17.61
N GLN A 230 -1.01 -16.43 -17.31
CA GLN A 230 -1.83 -17.17 -18.28
C GLN A 230 -3.19 -16.50 -18.48
N ILE A 231 -3.91 -16.13 -17.41
CA ILE A 231 -5.28 -15.57 -17.43
C ILE A 231 -5.52 -14.43 -18.48
N PRO A 232 -4.59 -13.51 -18.75
CA PRO A 232 -4.76 -12.46 -19.75
C PRO A 232 -4.46 -12.87 -21.20
N ASP A 233 -3.73 -13.98 -21.44
CA ASP A 233 -3.24 -14.32 -22.78
C ASP A 233 -4.22 -15.23 -23.55
N THR A 234 -5.01 -14.60 -24.42
CA THR A 234 -6.03 -15.27 -25.24
C THR A 234 -5.54 -15.71 -26.59
N ALA A 235 -4.35 -15.25 -26.97
CA ALA A 235 -3.75 -15.57 -28.26
C ALA A 235 -2.97 -16.89 -28.19
N SER A 236 -2.73 -17.41 -26.97
CA SER A 236 -2.08 -18.68 -26.78
C SER A 236 -2.99 -19.84 -27.21
N PRO A 237 -2.56 -20.67 -28.18
CA PRO A 237 -3.35 -21.81 -28.67
C PRO A 237 -3.60 -22.88 -27.60
N ASP A 238 -2.92 -22.80 -26.46
CA ASP A 238 -3.06 -23.69 -25.30
C ASP A 238 -4.09 -23.19 -24.26
N TRP A 239 -4.83 -22.11 -24.55
CA TRP A 239 -5.86 -21.59 -23.66
C TRP A 239 -7.03 -22.59 -23.51
N ASN A 240 -7.00 -23.36 -22.43
CA ASN A 240 -8.03 -24.33 -22.07
C ASN A 240 -8.68 -23.97 -20.73
N CYS A 241 -9.99 -23.69 -20.77
CA CYS A 241 -10.82 -23.39 -19.60
C CYS A 241 -10.71 -24.46 -18.51
N ASP A 242 -10.72 -25.75 -18.87
CA ASP A 242 -10.69 -26.83 -17.88
C ASP A 242 -9.31 -26.95 -17.21
N SER A 243 -8.24 -26.61 -17.94
CA SER A 243 -6.87 -26.55 -17.41
C SER A 243 -6.75 -25.47 -16.35
N ILE A 244 -7.25 -24.26 -16.63
CA ILE A 244 -7.20 -23.12 -15.71
C ILE A 244 -8.08 -23.37 -14.48
N ASN A 245 -9.28 -23.92 -14.67
CA ASN A 245 -10.16 -24.29 -13.57
C ASN A 245 -9.50 -25.34 -12.65
N SER A 246 -8.89 -26.38 -13.24
CA SER A 246 -8.14 -27.40 -12.49
C SER A 246 -6.90 -26.84 -11.79
N ALA A 247 -6.28 -25.78 -12.31
CA ALA A 247 -5.15 -25.10 -11.69
C ALA A 247 -5.60 -24.22 -10.50
N LEU A 248 -6.73 -23.52 -10.63
CA LEU A 248 -7.34 -22.72 -9.56
C LEU A 248 -7.81 -23.59 -8.40
N GLU A 249 -8.47 -24.72 -8.68
CA GLU A 249 -8.91 -25.67 -7.64
C GLU A 249 -7.72 -26.29 -6.88
N ARG A 250 -6.63 -26.61 -7.58
CA ARG A 250 -5.39 -27.08 -6.92
C ARG A 250 -4.78 -26.00 -6.02
N ALA A 251 -4.72 -24.77 -6.48
CA ALA A 251 -4.21 -23.65 -5.67
C ALA A 251 -5.11 -23.40 -4.44
N ARG A 252 -6.43 -23.56 -4.58
CA ARG A 252 -7.40 -23.46 -3.47
C ARG A 252 -7.20 -24.56 -2.44
N ALA A 253 -6.99 -25.80 -2.88
CA ALA A 253 -6.71 -26.92 -2.00
C ALA A 253 -5.39 -26.74 -1.24
N ASP A 254 -4.35 -26.26 -1.92
CA ASP A 254 -3.04 -25.98 -1.31
C ASP A 254 -3.14 -24.88 -0.24
N LEU A 255 -3.84 -23.78 -0.53
CA LEU A 255 -4.13 -22.73 0.45
C LEU A 255 -4.97 -23.25 1.63
N GLY A 256 -5.90 -24.18 1.38
CA GLY A 256 -6.70 -24.82 2.42
C GLY A 256 -5.90 -25.75 3.34
N ARG A 257 -4.83 -26.40 2.84
CA ARG A 257 -3.92 -27.22 3.63
C ARG A 257 -3.00 -26.37 4.53
N LEU A 258 -2.68 -25.15 4.09
CA LEU A 258 -1.88 -24.19 4.86
C LEU A 258 -2.65 -23.53 6.02
N LYS A 259 -3.99 -23.57 5.98
CA LYS A 259 -4.87 -22.99 7.01
C LYS A 259 -5.20 -23.95 8.18
N ARG A 260 -4.62 -25.16 8.22
CA ARG A 260 -4.83 -26.13 9.31
C ARG A 260 -3.65 -26.14 10.28
#